data_AF-A0A924FLQ6-F1
#
_entry.id   AF-A0A924FLQ6-F1
#
_cell.length_a   1.000
_cell.length_b   1.000
_cell.length_c   1.000
_cell.angle_alpha   90.00
_cell.angle_beta   90.00
_cell.angle_gamma   90.00
#
_symmetry.space_group_name_H-M   'P 1'
#
loop_
_entity.id
_entity.type
_entity.pdbx_description
1 polymer ?
#
loop_
_entity_poly.entity_id
_entity_poly.type
_entity_poly.pdbx_seq_one_letter_code
_entity_poly.pdbx_strand_id
1 'polypeptide(L)' 'MKAKNLVSLSVSAAFAVLSVTGLLIYFGQGNHTIDHTHAWFGVLFVSAAGFHIVNNWSSIKGYSVNRREGGIRKELI' A
#
# COMPACT_ATOMS: atom_id res chain seq x y z
N MET A 1 10.55 13.92 9.70
CA MET A 1 10.52 12.82 8.70
C MET A 1 10.06 13.38 7.35
N LYS A 2 10.60 12.94 6.20
CA LYS A 2 10.09 13.41 4.89
C LYS A 2 8.65 12.96 4.72
N ALA A 3 7.76 13.80 4.16
CA ALA A 3 6.32 13.52 4.02
C ALA A 3 6.02 12.14 3.39
N LYS A 4 6.81 11.72 2.42
CA LYS A 4 6.77 10.39 1.79
C LYS A 4 6.89 9.20 2.75
N ASN A 5 7.69 9.32 3.82
CA ASN A 5 7.84 8.26 4.82
C ASN A 5 6.61 8.17 5.73
N LEU A 6 5.95 9.30 5.99
CA LEU A 6 4.69 9.33 6.74
C LEU A 6 3.57 8.64 5.96
N VAL A 7 3.51 8.89 4.64
CA VAL A 7 2.56 8.22 3.74
C VAL A 7 2.78 6.71 3.73
N SER A 8 4.03 6.25 3.55
CA SER A 8 4.35 4.80 3.64
C SER A 8 3.92 4.21 4.98
N LEU A 9 4.26 4.88 6.10
CA LEU A 9 3.92 4.39 7.44
C LEU A 9 2.40 4.28 7.62
N SER A 10 1.64 5.27 7.13
CA SER A 10 0.18 5.26 7.21
C SER A 10 -0.46 4.13 6.39
N VAL A 11 0.09 3.83 5.21
CA VAL A 11 -0.36 2.71 4.37
C VAL A 11 -0.09 1.37 5.06
N SER A 12 1.10 1.19 5.64
CA SER A 12 1.44 -0.03 6.40
C SER A 12 0.56 -0.21 7.63
N ALA A 13 0.24 0.87 8.34
CA ALA A 13 -0.67 0.82 9.49
C ALA A 13 -2.10 0.43 9.08
N ALA A 14 -2.62 1.02 8.00
CA ALA A 14 -3.92 0.63 7.45
C ALA A 14 -3.95 -0.83 6.99
N PHE A 15 -2.87 -1.32 6.37
CA PHE A 15 -2.73 -2.72 6.00
C PHE A 15 -2.76 -3.67 7.20
N ALA A 16 -2.11 -3.29 8.32
CA ALA A 16 -2.13 -4.09 9.54
C ALA A 16 -3.57 -4.23 10.08
N VAL A 17 -4.33 -3.14 10.14
CA VAL A 17 -5.75 -3.16 10.56
C VAL A 17 -6.57 -4.06 9.64
N LEU A 18 -6.39 -3.95 8.32
CA LEU A 18 -7.07 -4.80 7.33
C LEU A 18 -6.73 -6.27 7.49
N SER A 19 -5.46 -6.60 7.71
CA SER A 19 -5.00 -7.98 7.89
C SER A 19 -5.64 -8.62 9.12
N VAL A 20 -5.62 -7.92 10.26
CA VAL A 20 -6.23 -8.44 11.50
C VAL A 20 -7.74 -8.60 11.35
N THR A 21 -8.43 -7.57 10.89
CA THR A 21 -9.89 -7.61 10.73
C THR A 21 -10.33 -8.64 9.68
N GLY A 22 -9.58 -8.80 8.58
CA GLY A 22 -9.83 -9.81 7.56
C GLY A 22 -9.66 -11.24 8.09
N LEU A 23 -8.64 -11.49 8.92
CA LEU A 23 -8.48 -12.79 9.58
C LEU A 23 -9.63 -13.09 10.55
N LEU A 24 -10.06 -12.10 11.35
CA LEU A 24 -11.21 -12.27 12.25
C LEU A 24 -12.47 -12.64 11.45
N ILE A 25 -12.74 -11.94 10.34
CA ILE A 25 -13.88 -12.26 9.46
C ILE A 25 -13.75 -13.67 8.87
N TYR A 26 -12.56 -14.02 8.37
CA TYR A 26 -12.30 -15.33 7.76
C TYR A 26 -12.54 -16.49 8.75
N PHE A 27 -12.16 -16.33 10.01
CA PHE A 27 -12.40 -17.32 11.06
C PHE A 27 -13.80 -17.25 11.68
N GLY A 28 -14.73 -16.48 11.10
CA GLY A 28 -16.10 -16.35 11.60
C GLY A 28 -16.24 -15.55 12.90
N GLN A 29 -15.21 -14.80 13.28
CA GLN A 29 -15.20 -13.88 14.43
C GLN A 29 -15.57 -12.44 14.01
N GLY A 30 -16.03 -12.25 12.78
CA GLY A 30 -16.61 -11.01 12.30
C GLY A 30 -17.86 -10.62 13.10
N ASN A 31 -18.04 -9.32 13.27
CA ASN A 31 -19.25 -8.73 13.81
C ASN A 31 -19.48 -7.38 13.11
N HIS A 32 -20.62 -6.75 13.36
CA HIS A 32 -20.97 -5.50 12.68
C HIS A 32 -19.84 -4.45 12.75
N THR A 33 -19.18 -4.29 13.90
CA THR A 33 -18.06 -3.35 14.06
C THR A 33 -16.84 -3.78 13.27
N ILE A 34 -16.45 -5.06 13.32
CA ILE A 34 -15.27 -5.59 12.62
C ILE A 34 -15.47 -5.50 11.10
N ASP A 35 -16.64 -5.90 10.61
CA ASP A 35 -16.97 -5.93 9.19
C ASP A 35 -16.97 -4.53 8.59
N HIS A 36 -17.59 -3.57 9.29
CA HIS A 36 -17.57 -2.16 8.87
C HIS A 36 -16.18 -1.54 8.98
N THR A 37 -15.40 -1.90 10.01
CA THR A 37 -14.01 -1.44 10.14
C THR A 37 -13.19 -1.94 8.96
N HIS A 38 -13.30 -3.21 8.60
CA HIS A 38 -12.60 -3.79 7.46
C HIS A 38 -12.99 -3.10 6.15
N ALA A 39 -14.29 -2.90 5.92
CA ALA A 39 -14.79 -2.25 4.71
C ALA A 39 -14.28 -0.80 4.57
N TRP A 40 -14.42 0.01 5.62
CA TRP A 40 -13.99 1.42 5.59
C TRP A 40 -12.48 1.60 5.51
N PHE A 41 -11.72 0.80 6.28
CA PHE A 41 -10.26 0.79 6.16
C PHE A 41 -9.81 0.26 4.78
N GLY A 42 -10.60 -0.61 4.14
CA GLY A 42 -10.34 -1.10 2.79
C GLY A 42 -10.39 0.03 1.76
N VAL A 43 -11.45 0.84 1.81
CA VAL A 43 -11.59 2.03 0.96
C VAL A 43 -10.46 3.03 1.20
N LEU A 44 -10.14 3.32 2.46
CA LEU A 44 -9.03 4.20 2.84
C LEU A 44 -7.69 3.66 2.34
N PHE A 45 -7.45 2.36 2.49
CA PHE A 45 -6.20 1.72 2.09
C PHE A 45 -5.99 1.76 0.58
N VAL A 46 -7.02 1.44 -0.22
CA VAL A 46 -6.92 1.51 -1.70
C VAL A 46 -6.62 2.94 -2.14
N SER A 47 -7.30 3.92 -1.56
CA SER A 47 -7.08 5.35 -1.85
C SER A 47 -5.66 5.78 -1.48
N ALA A 48 -5.21 5.42 -0.27
CA ALA A 48 -3.87 5.75 0.22
C ALA A 48 -2.77 5.03 -0.56
N ALA A 49 -3.00 3.78 -0.98
CA ALA A 49 -2.08 3.00 -1.81
C ALA A 49 -1.93 3.62 -3.20
N GLY A 50 -3.02 4.04 -3.83
CA GLY A 50 -2.98 4.78 -5.09
C GLY A 50 -2.16 6.08 -4.97
N PHE A 51 -2.45 6.88 -3.94
CA PHE A 51 -1.66 8.08 -3.65
C PHE A 51 -0.19 7.76 -3.37
N HIS A 52 0.09 6.69 -2.64
CA HIS A 52 1.45 6.24 -2.32
C HIS A 52 2.24 5.89 -3.58
N ILE A 53 1.64 5.16 -4.52
CA ILE A 53 2.25 4.81 -5.80
C ILE A 53 2.55 6.07 -6.62
N VAL A 54 1.58 6.98 -6.76
CA VAL A 54 1.76 8.23 -7.52
C VAL A 54 2.88 9.09 -6.91
N ASN A 55 2.87 9.27 -5.60
CA ASN A 55 3.85 10.11 -4.90
C ASN A 55 5.27 9.52 -4.91
N ASN A 56 5.40 8.20 -5.10
CA ASN A 56 6.70 7.51 -5.15
C ASN A 56 7.05 6.99 -6.56
N TRP A 57 6.31 7.39 -7.59
CA TRP A 57 6.47 6.91 -8.97
C TRP A 57 7.87 7.09 -9.54
N SER A 58 8.55 8.19 -9.20
CA SER A 58 9.95 8.44 -9.59
C SER A 58 10.91 7.41 -8.98
N SER A 59 10.66 6.98 -7.74
CA SER A 59 11.45 5.93 -7.09
C SER A 59 11.20 4.57 -7.73
N ILE A 60 9.92 4.27 -8.04
CA ILE A 60 9.51 3.03 -8.71
C ILE A 60 10.15 2.92 -10.09
N LYS A 61 10.05 3.96 -10.93
CA LYS A 61 10.70 4.00 -12.26
C LYS A 61 12.23 3.94 -12.17
N GLY A 62 12.81 4.42 -11.07
CA GLY A 62 14.26 4.32 -10.82
C GLY A 62 14.77 2.89 -10.69
N TYR A 63 13.91 1.91 -10.39
CA TYR A 63 14.26 0.49 -10.44
C TYR A 63 14.24 -0.05 -11.88
N SER A 64 13.33 0.45 -12.70
CA SER A 64 13.15 -0.02 -14.09
C SER A 64 14.15 0.60 -15.07
N VAL A 65 14.70 1.79 -14.78
CA VAL A 65 15.58 2.53 -15.69
C VAL A 65 17.02 2.55 -15.15
N ASN A 66 17.99 2.10 -15.96
CA ASN A 66 19.40 2.21 -15.63
C ASN A 66 19.83 3.69 -15.74
N ARG A 67 19.95 4.36 -14.58
CA ARG A 67 20.32 5.79 -14.48
C ARG A 67 21.67 6.15 -15.14
N ARG A 68 22.56 5.18 -15.38
CA ARG A 68 23.85 5.40 -16.05
C ARG A 68 23.79 5.30 -17.58
N GLU A 69 22.85 4.53 -18.12
CA GLU A 69 22.81 4.19 -19.56
C GLU A 69 21.53 4.68 -20.26
N GLY A 70 20.54 5.20 -19.52
CA GLY A 70 19.32 5.78 -20.09
C GLY A 70 18.28 4.78 -20.63
N GLY A 71 18.48 3.48 -20.46
CA GLY A 71 17.59 2.41 -20.93
C GLY A 71 16.87 1.64 -19.83
N ILE A 72 15.83 0.87 -20.21
CA ILE A 72 15.17 -0.10 -19.32
C ILE A 72 16.16 -1.23 -19.00
N ARG A 73 16.22 -1.68 -17.74
CA ARG A 73 17.11 -2.77 -17.36
C ARG A 73 16.74 -4.06 -18.11
N LYS A 74 17.71 -4.65 -18.82
CA LYS A 74 17.52 -5.89 -19.62
C LYS A 74 17.00 -7.08 -18.82
N GLU A 75 17.19 -7.09 -17.50
CA GLU A 75 16.69 -8.11 -16.57
C GLU A 75 15.15 -8.09 -16.36
N LEU A 76 14.45 -7.10 -16.91
CA LEU A 76 13.00 -6.93 -16.82
C LEU A 76 12.28 -7.22 -18.15
N ILE A 77 12.99 -7.68 -19.19
CA ILE A 77 12.47 -8.02 -20.53
C ILE A 77 12.55 -9.53 -20.73
#